data_AF-A0A6C0DXF7-F1
#
_entry.id   AF-A0A6C0DXF7-F1
#
_cell.length_a   1.000
_cell.length_b   1.000
_cell.length_c   1.000
_cell.angle_alpha   90.00
_cell.angle_beta   90.00
_cell.angle_gamma   90.00
#
_symmetry.space_group_name_H-M   'P 1'
#
loop_
_entity.id
_entity.type
_entity.pdbx_description
1 polymer ?
#
loop_
_entity_poly.entity_id
_entity_poly.type
_entity_poly.pdbx_seq_one_letter_code
_entity_poly.pdbx_strand_id
1 'polypeptide(L)'
;MNAAMVAKITELFGTLVIDDVYLGVKLNMAVDEVVDAIQRKFDVRKISSEMMAVMNCWIRTQSWYVNGLVSKFERCLEEAVVDEMREFIINFLERRSEELEDGVLNEDHLFDAVKRATRWLSRLEDWETDGDLTNGVIWWAQYYGDRILQCDYEHTFSWFSNETRTTHYYLPHVPIHLKNIDSELLPDDFQHEEEWDCPICLEADAENPSCVRTACAHIFHGGCLDKCKRAYFELAENYHKECSPCPLCRASIN
;
A
#
# COMPACT_ATOMS: atom_id res chain seq x y z
N MET A 1 1.27 9.79 -13.04
CA MET A 1 1.61 9.22 -14.38
C MET A 1 3.11 9.25 -14.70
N ASN A 2 3.59 8.27 -15.49
CA ASN A 2 4.96 8.20 -16.01
C ASN A 2 5.14 9.04 -17.30
N ALA A 3 6.27 9.75 -17.44
CA ALA A 3 6.64 10.52 -18.63
C ALA A 3 6.59 9.70 -19.94
N ALA A 4 6.83 8.38 -19.85
CA ALA A 4 6.72 7.47 -21.00
C ALA A 4 5.31 7.41 -21.61
N MET A 5 4.26 7.52 -20.79
CA MET A 5 2.87 7.55 -21.27
C MET A 5 2.57 8.83 -22.02
N VAL A 6 2.98 9.99 -21.46
CA VAL A 6 2.78 11.30 -22.10
C VAL A 6 3.49 11.34 -23.45
N ALA A 7 4.73 10.85 -23.51
CA ALA A 7 5.49 10.78 -24.75
C ALA A 7 4.79 9.94 -25.82
N LYS A 8 4.31 8.74 -25.47
CA LYS A 8 3.63 7.84 -26.41
C LYS A 8 2.31 8.41 -26.94
N ILE A 9 1.53 9.09 -26.08
CA ILE A 9 0.30 9.76 -26.52
C ILE A 9 0.64 10.94 -27.45
N THR A 10 1.65 11.73 -27.09
CA THR A 10 2.05 12.92 -27.85
C THR A 10 2.59 12.55 -29.23
N GLU A 11 3.28 11.41 -29.36
CA GLU A 11 3.75 10.89 -30.66
C GLU A 11 2.62 10.69 -31.67
N LEU A 12 1.40 10.32 -31.22
CA LEU A 12 0.24 10.14 -32.10
C LEU A 12 -0.22 11.44 -32.77
N PHE A 13 0.17 12.60 -32.25
CA PHE A 13 -0.23 13.91 -32.78
C PHE A 13 0.79 14.51 -33.75
N GLY A 14 1.90 13.80 -34.01
CA GLY A 14 2.89 14.18 -35.01
C GLY A 14 3.51 15.56 -34.76
N THR A 15 3.17 16.54 -35.59
CA THR A 15 3.72 17.91 -35.52
C THR A 15 2.93 18.87 -34.63
N LEU A 16 1.77 18.45 -34.13
CA LEU A 16 0.98 19.26 -33.20
C LEU A 16 1.69 19.31 -31.85
N VAL A 17 1.99 20.53 -31.40
CA VAL A 17 2.55 20.74 -30.06
C VAL A 17 1.41 20.69 -29.04
N ILE A 18 1.43 19.65 -28.21
CA ILE A 18 0.57 19.55 -27.04
C ILE A 18 1.36 20.05 -25.83
N ASP A 19 0.72 20.79 -24.94
CA ASP A 19 1.31 21.13 -23.65
C ASP A 19 1.35 19.87 -22.77
N ASP A 20 2.52 19.23 -22.72
CA ASP A 20 2.78 18.01 -21.93
C ASP A 20 2.43 18.17 -20.44
N VAL A 21 2.60 19.37 -19.88
CA VAL A 21 2.31 19.64 -18.47
C VAL A 21 0.79 19.65 -18.27
N TYR A 22 0.07 20.39 -19.11
CA TYR A 22 -1.38 20.45 -19.04
C TYR A 22 -2.02 19.08 -19.32
N LEU A 23 -1.50 18.34 -20.30
CA LEU A 23 -1.93 16.98 -20.60
C LEU A 23 -1.69 16.04 -19.41
N GLY A 24 -0.49 16.09 -18.82
CA GLY A 24 -0.17 15.29 -17.64
C GLY A 24 -1.12 15.56 -16.47
N VAL A 25 -1.44 16.83 -16.20
CA VAL A 25 -2.42 17.21 -15.16
C VAL A 25 -3.79 16.61 -15.45
N LYS A 26 -4.30 16.73 -16.68
CA LYS A 26 -5.63 16.22 -17.05
C LYS A 26 -5.74 14.71 -16.91
N LEU A 27 -4.71 13.98 -17.34
CA LEU A 27 -4.70 12.54 -17.22
C LEU A 27 -4.57 12.08 -15.77
N ASN A 28 -3.75 12.75 -14.94
CA ASN A 28 -3.70 12.46 -13.50
C ASN A 28 -5.07 12.69 -12.84
N MET A 29 -5.76 13.80 -13.12
CA MET A 29 -7.10 14.04 -12.60
C MET A 29 -8.11 12.95 -13.00
N ALA A 30 -7.99 12.44 -14.23
CA ALA A 30 -8.84 11.36 -14.72
C ALA A 30 -8.54 10.03 -14.01
N VAL A 31 -7.26 9.72 -13.78
CA VAL A 31 -6.83 8.56 -12.99
C VAL A 31 -7.36 8.67 -11.57
N ASP A 32 -7.20 9.81 -10.91
CA ASP A 32 -7.70 10.05 -9.55
C ASP A 32 -9.22 9.83 -9.48
N GLU A 33 -9.98 10.36 -10.45
CA GLU A 33 -11.44 10.17 -10.52
C GLU A 33 -11.82 8.68 -10.64
N VAL A 34 -11.08 7.92 -11.47
CA VAL A 34 -11.31 6.48 -11.65
C VAL A 34 -10.94 5.70 -10.39
N VAL A 35 -9.78 5.97 -9.79
CA VAL A 35 -9.33 5.33 -8.55
C VAL A 35 -10.34 5.56 -7.43
N ASP A 36 -10.79 6.80 -7.23
CA ASP A 36 -11.83 7.14 -6.26
C ASP A 36 -13.13 6.36 -6.52
N ALA A 37 -13.55 6.26 -7.78
CA ALA A 37 -14.77 5.54 -8.15
C ALA A 37 -14.65 4.03 -7.89
N ILE A 38 -13.49 3.44 -8.16
CA ILE A 38 -13.20 2.03 -7.90
C ILE A 38 -13.18 1.76 -6.41
N GLN A 39 -12.43 2.54 -5.63
CA GLN A 39 -12.28 2.36 -4.19
C GLN A 39 -13.64 2.42 -3.45
N ARG A 40 -14.55 3.31 -3.86
CA ARG A 40 -15.91 3.43 -3.25
C ARG A 40 -16.78 2.19 -3.40
N LYS A 41 -16.51 1.35 -4.40
CA LYS A 41 -17.29 0.15 -4.69
C LYS A 41 -16.50 -1.16 -4.52
N PHE A 42 -15.24 -1.07 -4.14
CA PHE A 42 -14.33 -2.21 -4.08
C PHE A 42 -14.75 -3.21 -2.99
N ASP A 43 -15.07 -4.44 -3.40
CA ASP A 43 -15.50 -5.52 -2.51
C ASP A 43 -14.34 -6.48 -2.20
N VAL A 44 -13.69 -6.25 -1.06
CA VAL A 44 -12.56 -7.08 -0.59
C VAL A 44 -12.88 -8.58 -0.46
N ARG A 45 -14.15 -8.99 -0.50
CA ARG A 45 -14.54 -10.41 -0.46
C ARG A 45 -14.35 -11.11 -1.80
N LYS A 46 -14.19 -10.35 -2.89
CA LYS A 46 -14.00 -10.86 -4.24
C LYS A 46 -12.54 -11.03 -4.63
N ILE A 47 -11.60 -10.48 -3.87
CA ILE A 47 -10.17 -10.52 -4.22
C ILE A 47 -9.63 -11.95 -4.22
N SER A 48 -8.57 -12.17 -5.02
CA SER A 48 -7.83 -13.43 -5.03
C SER A 48 -7.19 -13.73 -3.67
N SER A 49 -6.95 -15.02 -3.39
CA SER A 49 -6.25 -15.46 -2.17
C SER A 49 -4.85 -14.87 -2.05
N GLU A 50 -4.18 -14.68 -3.18
CA GLU A 50 -2.83 -14.16 -3.29
C GLU A 50 -2.79 -12.69 -2.92
N MET A 51 -3.69 -11.89 -3.49
CA MET A 51 -3.84 -10.48 -3.17
C MET A 51 -4.22 -10.29 -1.70
N MET A 52 -5.15 -11.11 -1.19
CA MET A 52 -5.56 -11.11 0.21
C MET A 52 -4.38 -11.37 1.16
N ALA A 53 -3.56 -12.37 0.85
CA ALA A 53 -2.41 -12.72 1.67
C ALA A 53 -1.36 -11.59 1.72
N VAL A 54 -1.12 -10.92 0.59
CA VAL A 54 -0.23 -9.74 0.55
C VAL A 54 -0.80 -8.61 1.41
N MET A 55 -2.09 -8.29 1.25
CA MET A 55 -2.73 -7.22 2.01
C MET A 55 -2.73 -7.51 3.52
N ASN A 56 -3.02 -8.74 3.92
CA ASN A 56 -2.94 -9.19 5.32
C ASN A 56 -1.51 -9.08 5.86
N CYS A 57 -0.51 -9.47 5.07
CA CYS A 57 0.90 -9.30 5.43
C CYS A 57 1.23 -7.82 5.70
N TRP A 58 0.77 -6.90 4.84
CA TRP A 58 0.98 -5.46 5.02
C TRP A 58 0.32 -4.91 6.29
N ILE A 59 -0.89 -5.36 6.63
CA ILE A 59 -1.55 -4.99 7.88
C ILE A 59 -0.76 -5.53 9.08
N ARG A 60 -0.46 -6.83 9.09
CA ARG A 60 0.25 -7.52 10.19
C ARG A 60 1.62 -6.89 10.47
N THR A 61 2.33 -6.51 9.41
CA THR A 61 3.67 -5.92 9.51
C THR A 61 3.67 -4.40 9.62
N GLN A 62 2.48 -3.77 9.64
CA GLN A 62 2.32 -2.30 9.64
C GLN A 62 3.03 -1.62 8.46
N SER A 63 3.14 -2.33 7.33
CA SER A 63 3.84 -1.87 6.12
C SER A 63 2.89 -1.49 4.99
N TRP A 64 1.63 -1.17 5.32
CA TRP A 64 0.60 -0.73 4.38
C TRP A 64 1.00 0.53 3.60
N TYR A 65 1.85 1.36 4.20
CA TYR A 65 2.34 2.62 3.65
C TYR A 65 3.83 2.52 3.35
N VAL A 66 4.27 3.22 2.30
CA VAL A 66 5.70 3.44 2.01
C VAL A 66 6.18 4.80 2.50
N ASN A 67 7.50 5.00 2.47
CA ASN A 67 8.12 6.29 2.75
C ASN A 67 7.46 7.38 1.90
N GLY A 68 6.85 8.37 2.54
CA GLY A 68 5.99 9.38 1.89
C GLY A 68 4.49 9.21 2.13
N LEU A 69 4.09 8.27 3.00
CA LEU A 69 2.70 8.08 3.46
C LEU A 69 1.72 7.67 2.36
N VAL A 70 2.22 7.11 1.26
CA VAL A 70 1.36 6.61 0.18
C VAL A 70 1.09 5.13 0.42
N SER A 71 -0.18 4.72 0.29
CA SER A 71 -0.56 3.32 0.45
C SER A 71 0.04 2.48 -0.68
N LYS A 72 0.65 1.34 -0.34
CA LYS A 72 1.12 0.34 -1.32
C LYS A 72 -0.02 -0.09 -2.24
N PHE A 73 -1.18 -0.39 -1.65
CA PHE A 73 -2.37 -0.82 -2.40
C PHE A 73 -2.85 0.27 -3.37
N GLU A 74 -2.96 1.51 -2.90
CA GLU A 74 -3.40 2.63 -3.74
C GLU A 74 -2.44 2.87 -4.91
N ARG A 75 -1.13 2.69 -4.70
CA ARG A 75 -0.15 2.72 -5.80
C ARG A 75 -0.37 1.60 -6.81
N CYS A 76 -0.58 0.37 -6.36
CA CYS A 76 -0.89 -0.73 -7.27
C CYS A 76 -2.16 -0.46 -8.09
N LEU A 77 -3.20 0.11 -7.44
CA LEU A 77 -4.44 0.46 -8.11
C LEU A 77 -4.26 1.62 -9.11
N GLU A 78 -3.53 2.66 -8.73
CA GLU A 78 -3.17 3.78 -9.62
C GLU A 78 -2.41 3.27 -10.85
N GLU A 79 -1.41 2.39 -10.65
CA GLU A 79 -0.62 1.79 -11.73
C GLU A 79 -1.48 0.96 -12.70
N ALA A 80 -2.34 0.09 -12.17
CA ALA A 80 -3.25 -0.72 -12.99
C ALA A 80 -4.24 0.17 -13.79
N VAL A 81 -4.82 1.19 -13.14
CA VAL A 81 -5.71 2.16 -13.81
C VAL A 81 -4.97 2.96 -14.88
N VAL A 82 -3.73 3.37 -14.62
CA VAL A 82 -2.90 4.10 -15.59
C VAL A 82 -2.61 3.25 -16.81
N ASP A 83 -2.27 1.98 -16.63
CA ASP A 83 -1.96 1.07 -17.73
C ASP A 83 -3.20 0.81 -18.61
N GLU A 84 -4.34 0.52 -18.01
CA GLU A 84 -5.63 0.35 -18.69
C GLU A 84 -6.10 1.62 -19.40
N MET A 85 -5.99 2.77 -18.73
CA MET A 85 -6.34 4.07 -19.31
C MET A 85 -5.43 4.40 -20.50
N ARG A 86 -4.14 4.10 -20.39
CA ARG A 86 -3.17 4.27 -21.48
C ARG A 86 -3.55 3.43 -22.69
N GLU A 87 -3.79 2.13 -22.51
CA GLU A 87 -4.19 1.26 -23.62
C GLU A 87 -5.48 1.74 -24.27
N PHE A 88 -6.49 2.08 -23.48
CA PHE A 88 -7.75 2.59 -24.01
C PHE A 88 -7.55 3.85 -24.86
N ILE A 89 -6.81 4.84 -24.33
CA ILE A 89 -6.60 6.12 -25.03
C ILE A 89 -5.84 5.91 -26.33
N ILE A 90 -4.76 5.13 -26.32
CA ILE A 90 -3.97 4.84 -27.53
C ILE A 90 -4.85 4.15 -28.57
N ASN A 91 -5.52 3.05 -28.20
CA ASN A 91 -6.39 2.30 -29.11
C ASN A 91 -7.55 3.15 -29.64
N PHE A 92 -8.04 4.11 -28.86
CA PHE A 92 -9.07 5.05 -29.30
C PHE A 92 -8.52 6.04 -30.32
N LEU A 93 -7.37 6.65 -30.04
CA LEU A 93 -6.76 7.66 -30.90
C LEU A 93 -6.25 7.09 -32.22
N GLU A 94 -5.67 5.89 -32.22
CA GLU A 94 -5.25 5.18 -33.43
C GLU A 94 -6.45 4.93 -34.36
N ARG A 95 -7.52 4.33 -33.84
CA ARG A 95 -8.77 4.14 -34.60
C ARG A 95 -9.34 5.47 -35.09
N ARG A 96 -9.28 6.51 -34.26
CA ARG A 96 -9.78 7.84 -34.64
C ARG A 96 -8.96 8.45 -35.78
N SER A 97 -7.65 8.26 -35.80
CA SER A 97 -6.79 8.72 -36.90
C SER A 97 -7.15 8.00 -38.21
N GLU A 98 -7.38 6.69 -38.16
CA GLU A 98 -7.81 5.90 -39.34
C GLU A 98 -9.16 6.34 -39.93
N GLU A 99 -10.06 6.86 -39.09
CA GLU A 99 -11.38 7.36 -39.50
C GLU A 99 -11.35 8.76 -40.14
N LEU A 100 -10.28 9.53 -39.94
CA LEU A 100 -10.18 10.90 -40.43
C LEU A 100 -9.62 10.93 -41.86
N GLU A 101 -10.18 11.78 -42.71
CA GLU A 101 -9.74 11.89 -44.12
C GLU A 101 -8.28 12.32 -44.26
N ASP A 102 -7.78 13.16 -43.34
CA ASP A 102 -6.40 13.63 -43.31
C ASP A 102 -5.52 12.92 -42.26
N GLY A 103 -6.12 12.04 -41.44
CA GLY A 103 -5.46 11.35 -40.34
C GLY A 103 -5.02 12.23 -39.17
N VAL A 104 -5.35 13.53 -39.17
CA VAL A 104 -4.78 14.50 -38.22
C VAL A 104 -5.61 14.58 -36.94
N LEU A 105 -5.01 14.16 -35.82
CA LEU A 105 -5.61 14.30 -34.50
C LEU A 105 -5.48 15.73 -33.95
N ASN A 106 -6.40 16.11 -33.07
CA ASN A 106 -6.43 17.40 -32.39
C ASN A 106 -6.78 17.22 -30.91
N GLU A 107 -6.68 18.29 -30.13
CA GLU A 107 -6.89 18.24 -28.67
C GLU A 107 -8.29 17.74 -28.27
N ASP A 108 -9.33 18.04 -29.05
CA ASP A 108 -10.70 17.57 -28.78
C ASP A 108 -10.80 16.05 -28.86
N HIS A 109 -10.08 15.42 -29.79
CA HIS A 109 -10.02 13.94 -29.89
C HIS A 109 -9.38 13.33 -28.63
N LEU A 110 -8.34 13.96 -28.08
CA LEU A 110 -7.71 13.54 -26.84
C LEU A 110 -8.67 13.67 -25.65
N PHE A 111 -9.36 14.81 -25.53
CA PHE A 111 -10.33 15.00 -24.46
C PHE A 111 -11.48 14.01 -24.54
N ASP A 112 -11.98 13.69 -25.73
CA ASP A 112 -13.00 12.65 -25.89
C ASP A 112 -12.46 11.28 -25.47
N ALA A 113 -11.23 10.93 -25.85
CA ALA A 113 -10.57 9.70 -25.45
C ALA A 113 -10.48 9.57 -23.91
N VAL A 114 -9.94 10.59 -23.24
CA VAL A 114 -9.79 10.62 -21.77
C VAL A 114 -11.15 10.51 -21.09
N LYS A 115 -12.14 11.27 -21.55
CA LYS A 115 -13.50 11.26 -20.99
C LYS A 115 -14.17 9.91 -21.14
N ARG A 116 -13.97 9.22 -22.27
CA ARG A 116 -14.51 7.88 -22.51
C ARG A 116 -13.79 6.84 -21.66
N ALA A 117 -12.47 6.89 -21.57
CA ALA A 117 -11.67 6.01 -20.72
C ALA A 117 -12.13 6.12 -19.27
N THR A 118 -12.21 7.35 -18.74
CA THR A 118 -12.65 7.65 -17.37
C THR A 118 -14.02 7.03 -17.08
N ARG A 119 -15.00 7.26 -17.95
CA ARG A 119 -16.37 6.72 -17.79
C ARG A 119 -16.41 5.20 -17.87
N TRP A 120 -15.63 4.61 -18.77
CA TRP A 120 -15.59 3.16 -18.97
C TRP A 120 -14.96 2.48 -17.76
N LEU A 121 -13.76 2.89 -17.36
CA LEU A 121 -13.02 2.32 -16.24
C LEU A 121 -13.77 2.49 -14.91
N SER A 122 -14.37 3.66 -14.68
CA SER A 122 -15.19 3.92 -13.47
C SER A 122 -16.41 3.00 -13.37
N ARG A 123 -16.91 2.49 -14.51
CA ARG A 123 -18.06 1.59 -14.58
C ARG A 123 -17.69 0.13 -14.64
N LEU A 124 -16.43 -0.21 -14.94
CA LEU A 124 -15.97 -1.58 -14.97
C LEU A 124 -16.26 -2.25 -13.63
N GLU A 125 -16.94 -3.39 -13.68
CA GLU A 125 -17.16 -4.24 -12.53
C GLU A 125 -15.96 -5.19 -12.39
N ASP A 126 -15.69 -5.66 -11.18
CA ASP A 126 -14.75 -6.75 -10.91
C ASP A 126 -13.23 -6.42 -10.96
N TRP A 127 -12.86 -5.16 -10.68
CA TRP A 127 -11.47 -4.76 -10.38
C TRP A 127 -10.81 -5.61 -9.30
N GLU A 128 -11.59 -6.20 -8.40
CA GLU A 128 -11.11 -7.07 -7.34
C GLU A 128 -10.55 -8.39 -7.86
N THR A 129 -11.01 -8.81 -9.04
CA THR A 129 -10.54 -10.01 -9.74
C THR A 129 -9.57 -9.70 -10.87
N ASP A 130 -9.20 -8.43 -11.03
CA ASP A 130 -8.28 -8.00 -12.07
C ASP A 130 -6.89 -8.62 -11.87
N GLY A 131 -6.39 -9.21 -12.96
CA GLY A 131 -5.13 -9.94 -12.95
C GLY A 131 -3.93 -9.00 -12.79
N ASP A 132 -3.99 -7.83 -13.40
CA ASP A 132 -2.88 -6.87 -13.39
C ASP A 132 -2.77 -6.16 -12.04
N LEU A 133 -3.90 -5.83 -11.41
CA LEU A 133 -3.92 -5.37 -10.02
C LEU A 133 -3.35 -6.43 -9.06
N THR A 134 -3.77 -7.69 -9.21
CA THR A 134 -3.25 -8.81 -8.40
C THR A 134 -1.73 -8.95 -8.58
N ASN A 135 -1.26 -8.95 -9.82
CA ASN A 135 0.16 -9.04 -10.15
C ASN A 135 0.95 -7.85 -9.60
N GLY A 136 0.41 -6.64 -9.70
CA GLY A 136 1.00 -5.43 -9.14
C GLY A 136 1.19 -5.54 -7.63
N VAL A 137 0.16 -5.98 -6.90
CA VAL A 137 0.24 -6.19 -5.45
C VAL A 137 1.31 -7.22 -5.08
N ILE A 138 1.37 -8.35 -5.79
CA ILE A 138 2.40 -9.39 -5.56
C ILE A 138 3.79 -8.84 -5.85
N TRP A 139 3.97 -8.11 -6.95
CA TRP A 139 5.25 -7.53 -7.33
C TRP A 139 5.74 -6.53 -6.29
N TRP A 140 4.86 -5.68 -5.76
CA TRP A 140 5.16 -4.76 -4.68
C TRP A 140 5.61 -5.50 -3.42
N ALA A 141 4.94 -6.58 -3.03
CA ALA A 141 5.36 -7.40 -1.89
C ALA A 141 6.78 -7.97 -2.09
N GLN A 142 7.10 -8.45 -3.29
CA GLN A 142 8.42 -8.96 -3.64
C GLN A 142 9.48 -7.85 -3.60
N TYR A 143 9.17 -6.68 -4.16
CA TYR A 143 10.08 -5.53 -4.21
C TYR A 143 10.49 -5.07 -2.81
N TYR A 144 9.55 -5.02 -1.87
CA TYR A 144 9.81 -4.65 -0.47
C TYR A 144 10.32 -5.80 0.40
N GLY A 145 10.43 -7.02 -0.15
CA GLY A 145 10.86 -8.20 0.60
C GLY A 145 9.86 -8.61 1.70
N ASP A 146 8.57 -8.35 1.48
CA ASP A 146 7.51 -8.66 2.44
C ASP A 146 7.38 -10.17 2.62
N ARG A 147 7.49 -10.64 3.87
CA ARG A 147 7.43 -12.07 4.19
C ARG A 147 5.99 -12.51 4.48
N ILE A 148 5.34 -13.02 3.44
CA ILE A 148 4.00 -13.60 3.51
C ILE A 148 4.08 -14.94 4.27
N LEU A 149 3.18 -15.13 5.24
CA LEU A 149 3.06 -16.34 6.06
C LEU A 149 1.80 -17.11 5.70
N GLN A 150 1.74 -18.38 6.08
CA GLN A 150 0.57 -19.23 5.87
C GLN A 150 -0.71 -18.62 6.48
N CYS A 151 -0.62 -18.02 7.67
CA CYS A 151 -1.76 -17.38 8.31
C CYS A 151 -2.31 -16.19 7.50
N ASP A 152 -1.48 -15.53 6.67
CA ASP A 152 -1.95 -14.43 5.84
C ASP A 152 -2.95 -14.91 4.76
N TYR A 153 -2.87 -16.18 4.34
CA TYR A 153 -3.82 -16.80 3.41
C TYR A 153 -5.12 -17.29 4.08
N GLU A 154 -5.07 -17.56 5.38
CA GLU A 154 -6.16 -18.23 6.12
C GLU A 154 -7.18 -17.23 6.70
N HIS A 155 -6.82 -15.95 6.76
CA HIS A 155 -7.65 -14.91 7.35
C HIS A 155 -8.33 -14.05 6.27
N THR A 156 -9.62 -13.74 6.48
CA THR A 156 -10.30 -12.72 5.70
C THR A 156 -9.67 -11.35 5.96
N PHE A 157 -9.53 -10.54 4.91
CA PHE A 157 -9.00 -9.19 5.05
C PHE A 157 -9.75 -8.38 6.11
N SER A 158 -9.01 -7.85 7.07
CA SER A 158 -9.51 -6.92 8.06
C SER A 158 -8.38 -6.08 8.65
N TRP A 159 -8.73 -4.91 9.18
CA TRP A 159 -7.79 -4.05 9.89
C TRP A 159 -8.46 -3.42 11.10
N PHE A 160 -7.68 -3.15 12.16
CA PHE A 160 -8.19 -2.58 13.40
C PHE A 160 -7.88 -1.08 13.46
N SER A 161 -8.91 -0.26 13.66
CA SER A 161 -8.77 1.17 13.89
C SER A 161 -8.47 1.42 15.37
N ASN A 162 -7.27 1.92 15.67
CA ASN A 162 -6.93 2.34 17.02
C ASN A 162 -7.72 3.58 17.47
N GLU A 163 -8.14 4.43 16.53
CA GLU A 163 -8.90 5.66 16.82
C GLU A 163 -10.33 5.34 17.27
N THR A 164 -11.02 4.48 16.51
CA THR A 164 -12.43 4.14 16.77
C THR A 164 -12.58 2.86 17.58
N ARG A 165 -11.48 2.13 17.84
CA ARG A 165 -11.46 0.82 18.51
C ARG A 165 -12.34 -0.23 17.84
N THR A 166 -12.43 -0.19 16.51
CA THR A 166 -13.28 -1.08 15.71
C THR A 166 -12.48 -1.84 14.66
N THR A 167 -12.93 -3.05 14.32
CA THR A 167 -12.42 -3.82 13.18
C THR A 167 -13.17 -3.44 11.91
N HIS A 168 -12.44 -3.20 10.84
CA HIS A 168 -12.95 -2.80 9.53
C HIS A 168 -12.64 -3.89 8.50
N TYR A 169 -13.54 -4.04 7.53
CA TYR A 169 -13.51 -5.09 6.50
C TYR A 169 -13.58 -4.48 5.10
N TYR A 170 -13.10 -3.25 4.91
CA TYR A 170 -13.18 -2.50 3.65
C TYR A 170 -11.89 -1.73 3.38
N LEU A 171 -11.68 -1.37 2.11
CA LEU A 171 -10.55 -0.58 1.62
C LEU A 171 -10.85 0.93 1.60
N PRO A 172 -9.84 1.82 1.43
CA PRO A 172 -8.41 1.64 1.71
C PRO A 172 -7.92 2.57 2.83
N HIS A 173 -8.81 3.34 3.47
CA HIS A 173 -8.44 4.35 4.47
C HIS A 173 -8.07 3.74 5.83
N VAL A 174 -7.14 2.77 5.83
CA VAL A 174 -6.44 2.32 7.03
C VAL A 174 -5.74 3.58 7.59
N PRO A 175 -6.14 4.14 8.74
CA PRO A 175 -5.61 5.42 9.20
C PRO A 175 -4.09 5.39 9.22
N ILE A 176 -3.46 6.38 8.61
CA ILE A 176 -2.03 6.57 8.74
C ILE A 176 -1.78 6.79 10.22
N HIS A 177 -1.15 5.84 10.89
CA HIS A 177 -0.63 6.05 12.23
C HIS A 177 0.57 7.01 12.11
N LEU A 178 0.28 8.31 12.00
CA LEU A 178 1.26 9.40 11.97
C LEU A 178 2.01 9.59 13.30
N LYS A 179 1.94 8.61 14.20
CA LYS A 179 2.61 8.65 15.48
C LYS A 179 3.16 7.27 15.78
N ASN A 180 4.47 7.14 15.62
CA ASN A 180 5.38 6.72 16.68
C ASN A 180 4.64 6.36 17.98
N ILE A 181 4.22 5.10 18.11
CA ILE A 181 3.68 4.59 19.36
C ILE A 181 4.87 4.03 20.13
N ASP A 182 5.36 4.82 21.08
CA ASP A 182 6.36 4.37 22.03
C ASP A 182 5.86 3.13 22.79
N SER A 183 6.79 2.27 23.20
CA SER A 183 6.43 1.09 24.00
C SER A 183 5.70 1.51 25.28
N GLU A 184 4.56 0.91 25.58
CA GLU A 184 3.78 1.22 26.77
C GLU A 184 4.41 0.51 27.98
N LEU A 185 4.85 1.29 28.97
CA LEU A 185 5.24 0.75 30.28
C LEU A 185 4.02 0.12 30.94
N LEU A 186 4.12 -1.18 31.23
CA LEU A 186 3.09 -1.89 31.98
C LEU A 186 3.20 -1.51 33.46
N PRO A 187 2.07 -1.49 34.20
CA PRO A 187 2.07 -1.29 35.64
C PRO A 187 3.00 -2.27 36.37
N ASP A 188 3.60 -1.83 37.47
CA ASP A 188 4.48 -2.68 38.30
C ASP A 188 3.76 -3.92 38.86
N ASP A 189 2.42 -3.92 38.91
CA ASP A 189 1.57 -5.03 39.35
C ASP A 189 0.99 -5.86 38.18
N PHE A 190 1.48 -5.68 36.96
CA PHE A 190 1.08 -6.48 35.81
C PHE A 190 1.44 -7.96 36.02
N GLN A 191 0.41 -8.78 36.22
CA GLN A 191 0.57 -10.23 36.35
C GLN A 191 0.53 -10.88 34.97
N HIS A 192 1.61 -11.57 34.62
CA HIS A 192 1.63 -12.46 33.47
C HIS A 192 0.75 -13.70 33.71
N GLU A 193 0.43 -14.42 32.64
CA GLU A 193 -0.03 -15.81 32.77
C GLU A 193 1.04 -16.63 33.52
N GLU A 194 0.63 -17.61 34.32
CA GLU A 194 1.57 -18.52 34.98
C GLU A 194 2.52 -19.10 33.91
N GLU A 195 3.84 -19.06 34.16
CA GLU A 195 4.92 -19.55 33.27
C GLU A 195 5.35 -18.63 32.10
N TRP A 196 5.03 -17.32 32.11
CA TRP A 196 5.62 -16.41 31.12
C TRP A 196 7.11 -16.16 31.35
N ASP A 197 7.93 -16.42 30.31
CA ASP A 197 9.35 -16.04 30.25
C ASP A 197 9.56 -14.91 29.25
N CYS A 198 10.43 -13.95 29.57
CA CYS A 198 10.78 -12.90 28.61
C CYS A 198 11.46 -13.52 27.36
N PRO A 199 10.98 -13.25 26.13
CA PRO A 199 11.51 -13.87 24.92
C PRO A 199 12.98 -13.50 24.57
N ILE A 200 13.57 -12.54 25.28
CA ILE A 200 14.95 -12.08 25.05
C ILE A 200 15.92 -12.77 26.00
N CYS A 201 15.63 -12.79 27.30
CA CYS A 201 16.52 -13.39 28.31
C CYS A 201 16.09 -14.78 28.76
N LEU A 202 14.88 -15.22 28.41
CA LEU A 202 14.28 -16.50 28.77
C LEU A 202 14.13 -16.70 30.29
N GLU A 203 13.84 -15.61 31.01
CA GLU A 203 13.66 -15.61 32.46
C GLU A 203 12.32 -14.96 32.81
N ALA A 204 11.61 -15.54 33.79
CA ALA A 204 10.28 -15.11 34.21
C ALA A 204 10.28 -13.77 34.96
N ASP A 205 11.18 -13.58 35.94
CA ASP A 205 11.46 -12.29 36.60
C ASP A 205 12.56 -12.44 37.68
N ALA A 206 13.78 -11.97 37.40
CA ALA A 206 14.81 -11.79 38.42
C ALA A 206 14.75 -10.33 38.92
N GLU A 207 13.99 -10.10 39.99
CA GLU A 207 14.01 -8.85 40.77
C GLU A 207 13.77 -7.57 39.95
N ASN A 208 12.52 -7.39 39.50
CA ASN A 208 11.90 -6.10 39.16
C ASN A 208 12.43 -5.34 37.92
N PRO A 209 12.24 -5.85 36.69
CA PRO A 209 12.26 -5.04 35.49
C PRO A 209 10.84 -4.58 35.10
N SER A 210 10.62 -3.27 35.03
CA SER A 210 9.41 -2.70 34.40
C SER A 210 9.18 -3.33 33.03
N CYS A 211 8.08 -4.07 32.87
CA CYS A 211 7.73 -4.69 31.59
C CYS A 211 7.17 -3.65 30.62
N VAL A 212 7.40 -3.86 29.34
CA VAL A 212 6.90 -2.99 28.28
C VAL A 212 6.11 -3.81 27.28
N ARG A 213 4.95 -3.28 26.88
CA ARG A 213 4.15 -3.81 25.78
C ARG A 213 4.37 -2.97 24.54
N THR A 214 4.83 -3.64 23.51
CA THR A 214 5.06 -3.05 22.19
C THR A 214 3.73 -2.84 21.44
N ALA A 215 3.73 -2.02 20.40
CA ALA A 215 2.54 -1.79 19.56
C ALA A 215 2.04 -3.08 18.88
N CYS A 216 2.93 -4.07 18.66
CA CYS A 216 2.56 -5.40 18.17
C CYS A 216 2.12 -6.37 19.28
N ALA A 217 1.75 -5.85 20.45
CA ALA A 217 1.24 -6.55 21.63
C ALA A 217 2.21 -7.58 22.27
N HIS A 218 3.46 -7.68 21.80
CA HIS A 218 4.47 -8.49 22.46
C HIS A 218 5.01 -7.78 23.71
N ILE A 219 5.24 -8.55 24.77
CA ILE A 219 5.72 -8.07 26.07
C ILE A 219 7.20 -8.46 26.22
N PHE A 220 7.99 -7.54 26.76
CA PHE A 220 9.40 -7.75 27.09
C PHE A 220 9.73 -7.07 28.41
N HIS A 221 10.80 -7.52 29.07
CA HIS A 221 11.45 -6.67 30.07
C HIS A 221 11.97 -5.39 29.38
N GLY A 222 11.69 -4.21 29.94
CA GLY A 222 12.11 -2.93 29.34
C GLY A 222 13.60 -2.87 29.07
N GLY A 223 14.42 -3.28 30.05
CA GLY A 223 15.88 -3.33 29.91
C GLY A 223 16.38 -4.33 28.86
N CYS A 224 15.67 -5.43 28.62
CA CYS A 224 16.01 -6.38 27.57
C CYS A 224 15.71 -5.81 26.19
N LEU A 225 14.54 -5.19 26.02
CA LEU A 225 14.16 -4.54 24.76
C LEU A 225 15.11 -3.38 24.41
N ASP A 226 15.50 -2.56 25.38
CA ASP A 226 16.44 -1.45 25.17
C ASP A 226 17.85 -1.92 24.75
N LYS A 227 18.32 -3.04 25.29
CA LYS A 227 19.57 -3.66 24.84
C LYS A 227 19.47 -4.12 23.38
N CYS A 228 18.36 -4.77 23.01
CA CYS A 228 18.13 -5.18 21.62
C CYS A 228 18.05 -3.99 20.66
N LYS A 229 17.35 -2.91 21.02
CA LYS A 229 17.29 -1.67 20.26
C LYS A 229 18.67 -1.07 20.01
N ARG A 230 19.46 -0.90 21.07
CA ARG A 230 20.83 -0.36 20.95
C ARG A 230 21.69 -1.20 20.03
N ALA A 231 21.71 -2.52 20.23
CA ALA A 231 22.47 -3.43 19.37
C ALA A 231 22.05 -3.34 17.90
N TYR A 232 20.76 -3.14 17.61
CA TYR A 232 20.25 -2.95 16.25
C TYR A 232 20.78 -1.66 15.61
N PHE A 233 20.72 -0.53 16.32
CA PHE A 233 21.13 0.78 15.81
C PHE A 233 22.65 0.97 15.73
N GLU A 234 23.43 0.21 16.50
CA GLU A 234 24.90 0.19 16.43
C GLU A 234 25.43 -0.43 15.12
N LEU A 235 24.61 -1.20 14.40
CA LEU A 235 24.99 -1.75 13.09
C LEU A 235 25.03 -0.64 12.03
N ALA A 236 26.14 -0.54 11.29
CA ALA A 236 26.39 0.50 10.29
C ALA A 236 25.35 0.56 9.15
N GLU A 237 24.59 -0.50 8.91
CA GLU A 237 23.49 -0.55 7.95
C GLU A 237 22.16 0.03 8.48
N ASN A 238 22.06 0.26 9.79
CA ASN A 238 20.83 0.65 10.48
C ASN A 238 20.90 2.05 11.12
N TYR A 239 22.03 2.75 11.02
CA TYR A 239 22.24 4.06 11.68
C TYR A 239 21.23 5.16 11.28
N HIS A 240 20.59 5.01 10.11
CA HIS A 240 19.61 5.95 9.56
C HIS A 240 18.16 5.53 9.83
N LYS A 241 17.96 4.38 10.50
CA LYS A 241 16.62 3.87 10.80
C LYS A 241 16.11 4.47 12.09
N GLU A 242 14.82 4.79 12.11
CA GLU A 242 14.16 5.42 13.26
C GLU A 242 13.56 4.39 14.24
N CYS A 243 13.39 3.14 13.78
CA CYS A 243 12.78 2.05 14.55
C CYS A 243 13.63 0.78 14.50
N SER A 244 13.55 -0.02 15.56
CA SER A 244 14.10 -1.37 15.63
C SER A 244 13.02 -2.42 15.34
N PRO A 245 13.36 -3.60 14.80
CA PRO A 245 12.39 -4.66 14.63
C PRO A 245 12.09 -5.37 15.96
N CYS A 246 10.83 -5.74 16.16
CA CYS A 246 10.42 -6.60 17.26
C CYS A 246 11.20 -7.93 17.25
N PRO A 247 11.80 -8.35 18.39
CA PRO A 247 12.51 -9.62 18.46
C PRO A 247 11.67 -10.85 18.08
N LEU A 248 10.35 -10.79 18.28
CA LEU A 248 9.43 -11.89 17.98
C LEU A 248 8.83 -11.83 16.58
N CYS A 249 8.20 -10.71 16.23
CA CYS A 249 7.41 -10.60 14.99
C CYS A 249 8.01 -9.63 13.95
N ARG A 250 9.12 -8.96 14.28
CA ARG A 250 9.80 -7.95 13.45
C ARG A 250 8.99 -6.71 13.07
N ALA A 251 7.79 -6.53 13.62
CA ALA A 251 7.08 -5.26 13.54
C ALA A 251 7.94 -4.11 14.09
N SER A 252 7.81 -2.91 13.52
CA SER A 252 8.59 -1.75 13.95
C SER A 252 8.30 -1.37 15.41
N ILE A 253 9.36 -1.20 16.19
CA ILE A 253 9.35 -0.73 17.59
C ILE A 253 10.26 0.49 17.68
N ASN A 254 9.71 1.60 18.19
CA ASN A 254 10.48 2.75 18.68
C ASN A 254 11.20 2.40 19.96
#